data_AF-A0AAD5QFW7-F1
#
_entry.id   AF-A0AAD5QFW7-F1
#
_cell.length_a   1.000
_cell.length_b   1.000
_cell.length_c   1.000
_cell.angle_alpha   90.00
_cell.angle_beta   90.00
_cell.angle_gamma   90.00
#
_symmetry.space_group_name_H-M   'P 1'
#
loop_
_entity.id
_entity.type
_entity.pdbx_description
1 polymer ?
#
loop_
_entity_poly.entity_id
_entity_poly.type
_entity_poly.pdbx_seq_one_letter_code
_entity_poly.pdbx_strand_id
1 'polypeptide(L)'
;MRFPIVNRGLKGDSQAPRICAYLVASRQNDSDVVDPCKRQPFRGRCPSKNGESPKRSQFVLRYYMRNGECVSYPYGHCANDESEPQLYRYKEECEDACINPPPGQQ
;
A
#
# COMPACT_ATOMS: atom_id res chain seq x y z
N MET A 1 -39.82 0.61 54.35
CA MET A 1 -39.86 0.68 52.86
C MET A 1 -38.48 0.92 52.29
N ARG A 2 -37.93 0.00 51.49
CA ARG A 2 -37.17 0.29 50.24
C ARG A 2 -36.84 -1.06 49.58
N PHE A 3 -37.36 -1.26 48.37
CA PHE A 3 -37.14 -2.46 47.55
C PHE A 3 -35.78 -2.40 46.83
N PRO A 4 -35.10 -3.53 46.56
CA PRO A 4 -33.94 -3.55 45.68
C PRO A 4 -34.37 -3.42 44.21
N ILE A 5 -33.79 -2.44 43.50
CA ILE A 5 -33.98 -2.26 42.06
C ILE A 5 -33.03 -3.22 41.32
N VAL A 6 -33.61 -4.21 40.65
CA VAL A 6 -32.97 -5.05 39.63
C VAL A 6 -32.79 -4.21 38.36
N ASN A 7 -31.56 -4.12 37.85
CA ASN A 7 -31.29 -3.59 36.53
C ASN A 7 -31.41 -4.70 35.48
N ARG A 8 -32.36 -4.54 34.55
CA ARG A 8 -32.48 -5.31 33.30
C ARG A 8 -32.20 -4.38 32.12
N GLY A 9 -31.43 -4.87 31.15
CA GLY A 9 -31.49 -4.40 29.77
C GLY A 9 -30.14 -4.02 29.17
N LEU A 10 -29.85 -4.22 27.89
CA LEU A 10 -30.50 -4.88 26.76
C LEU A 10 -29.33 -5.14 25.78
N LYS A 11 -29.04 -6.39 25.38
CA LYS A 11 -28.10 -6.66 24.29
C LYS A 11 -28.84 -6.44 22.98
N GLY A 12 -28.45 -5.41 22.23
CA GLY A 12 -28.93 -5.15 20.87
C GLY A 12 -28.33 -6.15 19.90
N ASP A 13 -29.20 -7.00 19.35
CA ASP A 13 -28.93 -7.84 18.19
C ASP A 13 -29.39 -7.06 16.95
N SER A 14 -28.46 -6.71 16.05
CA SER A 14 -28.79 -6.00 14.82
C SER A 14 -27.92 -6.48 13.66
N GLN A 15 -28.57 -7.24 12.79
CA GLN A 15 -28.52 -7.13 11.32
C GLN A 15 -27.54 -8.05 10.53
N ALA A 16 -28.15 -9.08 9.93
CA ALA A 16 -27.77 -9.68 8.63
C ALA A 16 -28.05 -8.67 7.47
N PRO A 17 -27.73 -8.88 6.16
CA PRO A 17 -27.48 -10.14 5.44
C PRO A 17 -26.44 -10.15 4.26
N ARG A 18 -26.13 -11.38 3.82
CA ARG A 18 -25.91 -11.94 2.45
C ARG A 18 -25.37 -11.09 1.25
N ILE A 19 -24.45 -11.76 0.52
CA ILE A 19 -24.04 -11.62 -0.90
C ILE A 19 -23.04 -10.50 -1.25
N CYS A 20 -21.80 -10.91 -1.56
CA CYS A 20 -21.09 -10.50 -2.78
C CYS A 20 -19.95 -11.49 -3.05
N ALA A 21 -20.09 -12.25 -4.14
CA ALA A 21 -19.02 -13.02 -4.76
C ALA A 21 -17.93 -12.08 -5.30
N TYR A 22 -16.81 -12.69 -5.69
CA TYR A 22 -15.56 -12.13 -6.24
C TYR A 22 -14.44 -11.86 -5.22
N LEU A 23 -13.89 -12.94 -4.66
CA LEU A 23 -12.46 -12.96 -4.35
C LEU A 23 -11.72 -13.31 -5.64
N VAL A 24 -11.35 -12.29 -6.42
CA VAL A 24 -10.31 -12.42 -7.44
C VAL A 24 -9.01 -12.66 -6.68
N ALA A 25 -8.50 -13.89 -6.74
CA ALA A 25 -7.17 -14.21 -6.23
C ALA A 25 -6.14 -13.56 -7.16
N SER A 26 -5.74 -12.34 -6.85
CA SER A 26 -4.54 -11.75 -7.45
C SER A 26 -3.35 -12.57 -6.95
N ARG A 27 -2.78 -13.41 -7.82
CA ARG A 27 -1.47 -14.04 -7.62
C ARG A 27 -0.46 -12.93 -7.32
N GLN A 28 0.02 -12.87 -6.08
CA GLN A 28 1.22 -12.09 -5.76
C GLN A 28 2.39 -13.00 -6.11
N ASN A 29 3.12 -12.64 -7.17
CA ASN A 29 4.38 -13.29 -7.50
C ASN A 29 5.38 -12.95 -6.38
N ASP A 30 5.86 -13.99 -5.72
CA ASP A 30 6.94 -13.93 -4.74
C ASP A 30 8.25 -13.85 -5.51
N SER A 31 8.73 -12.62 -5.62
CA SER A 31 10.14 -12.30 -5.81
C SER A 31 10.40 -11.18 -4.81
N ASP A 32 11.54 -11.16 -4.14
CA ASP A 32 12.04 -10.01 -3.37
C ASP A 32 12.28 -8.74 -4.23
N VAL A 33 11.56 -8.61 -5.35
CA VAL A 33 11.51 -7.54 -6.32
C VAL A 33 10.22 -6.79 -6.06
N VAL A 34 10.36 -5.67 -5.35
CA VAL A 34 9.25 -4.77 -5.07
C VAL A 34 8.65 -4.26 -6.39
N ASP A 35 7.40 -4.63 -6.68
CA ASP A 35 6.69 -4.27 -7.90
C ASP A 35 6.52 -2.74 -8.01
N PRO A 36 7.11 -2.09 -9.03
CA PRO A 36 7.09 -0.64 -9.19
C PRO A 36 5.72 -0.11 -9.66
N CYS A 37 4.87 -0.96 -10.24
CA CYS A 37 3.52 -0.59 -10.66
C CYS A 37 2.55 -0.50 -9.47
N LYS A 38 2.91 -1.07 -8.31
CA LYS A 38 2.07 -1.07 -7.09
C LYS A 38 2.52 0.03 -6.12
N ARG A 39 1.53 0.58 -5.40
CA ARG A 39 1.79 1.56 -4.36
C ARG A 39 2.61 0.94 -3.22
N GLN A 40 3.75 1.55 -2.94
CA GLN A 40 4.56 1.18 -1.80
C GLN A 40 4.12 1.91 -0.53
N PRO A 41 4.23 1.28 0.65
CA PRO A 41 3.94 1.93 1.91
C PRO A 41 4.89 3.11 2.14
N PHE A 42 4.36 4.21 2.67
CA PHE A 42 5.18 5.40 2.93
C PHE A 42 6.16 5.13 4.07
N ARG A 43 7.46 5.34 3.81
CA ARG A 43 8.54 5.24 4.80
C ARG A 43 8.99 6.63 5.21
N GLY A 44 8.64 7.05 6.43
CA GLY A 44 9.05 8.37 6.97
C GLY A 44 10.48 8.42 7.52
N ARG A 45 11.11 7.26 7.74
CA ARG A 45 12.49 7.12 8.23
C ARG A 45 13.20 6.03 7.44
N CYS A 46 14.45 6.29 7.11
CA CYS A 46 15.30 5.31 6.45
C CYS A 46 15.76 4.24 7.45
N PRO A 47 15.96 3.00 6.99
CA PRO A 47 16.55 1.97 7.84
C PRO A 47 17.98 2.40 8.25
N SER A 48 18.32 2.22 9.52
CA SER A 48 19.68 2.45 10.01
C SER A 48 20.60 1.36 9.47
N LYS A 49 21.39 1.68 8.46
CA LYS A 49 22.54 0.86 8.06
C LYS A 49 23.73 1.27 8.95
N ASN A 50 24.46 0.30 9.51
CA ASN A 50 25.69 0.50 10.27
C ASN A 50 25.58 1.29 11.60
N GLY A 51 24.46 1.18 12.32
CA GLY A 51 24.32 1.81 13.65
C GLY A 51 24.24 3.35 13.63
N GLU A 52 24.19 3.95 12.45
CA GLU A 52 24.00 5.39 12.30
C GLU A 52 22.55 5.76 12.66
N SER A 53 22.34 6.95 13.25
CA SER A 53 21.00 7.41 13.62
C SER A 53 20.08 7.41 12.40
N PRO A 54 18.83 6.89 12.53
CA PRO A 54 17.92 6.76 11.39
C PRO A 54 17.61 8.14 10.80
N LYS A 55 18.18 8.40 9.61
CA LYS A 55 17.98 9.66 8.90
C LYS A 55 16.55 9.77 8.40
N ARG A 56 16.08 11.02 8.29
CA ARG A 56 14.77 11.32 7.72
C ARG A 56 14.78 10.98 6.23
N SER A 57 13.75 10.30 5.74
CA SER A 57 13.59 10.06 4.31
C SER A 57 13.31 11.37 3.57
N GLN A 58 13.78 11.46 2.33
CA GLN A 58 13.46 12.57 1.45
C GLN A 58 12.08 12.35 0.84
N PHE A 59 11.22 13.36 0.95
CA PHE A 59 9.93 13.33 0.27
C PHE A 59 10.13 13.55 -1.22
N VAL A 60 9.76 12.56 -2.02
CA VAL A 60 9.77 12.64 -3.49
C VAL A 60 8.41 12.20 -4.04
N LEU A 61 8.06 12.70 -5.22
CA LEU A 61 6.88 12.24 -5.96
C LEU A 61 7.26 11.06 -6.86
N ARG A 62 6.42 10.04 -6.84
CA ARG A 62 6.52 8.84 -7.68
C ARG A 62 5.17 8.49 -8.26
N TYR A 63 5.17 7.74 -9.36
CA TYR A 63 3.95 7.28 -10.03
C TYR A 63 3.78 5.78 -9.85
N TYR A 64 2.53 5.37 -9.69
CA TYR A 64 2.14 3.96 -9.66
C TYR A 64 0.81 3.78 -10.38
N MET A 65 0.51 2.56 -10.81
CA MET A 65 -0.72 2.25 -11.50
C MET A 65 -1.83 1.96 -10.49
N ARG A 66 -2.95 2.67 -10.65
CA ARG A 66 -4.19 2.46 -9.90
C ARG A 66 -5.35 2.39 -10.88
N ASN A 67 -6.04 1.25 -10.92
CA ASN A 67 -7.23 1.05 -11.75
C ASN A 67 -7.00 1.34 -13.25
N GLY A 68 -5.79 1.07 -13.76
CA GLY A 68 -5.43 1.36 -15.16
C GLY A 68 -5.07 2.82 -15.43
N GLU A 69 -4.84 3.63 -14.40
CA GLU A 69 -4.33 5.01 -14.53
C GLU A 69 -3.07 5.18 -13.67
N CYS A 70 -2.04 5.83 -14.21
CA CYS A 70 -0.85 6.16 -13.45
C CYS A 70 -1.06 7.45 -12.64
N VAL A 71 -1.08 7.29 -11.31
CA VAL A 71 -1.32 8.39 -10.36
C VAL A 71 -0.08 8.67 -9.53
N SER A 72 0.13 9.94 -9.17
CA SER A 72 1.26 10.34 -8.34
C SER A 72 0.98 10.14 -6.86
N TYR A 73 2.03 9.82 -6.09
CA TYR A 73 1.95 9.67 -4.64
C TYR A 73 3.24 10.12 -3.95
N PRO A 74 3.15 10.50 -2.67
CA PRO A 74 4.31 10.81 -1.85
C PRO A 74 5.08 9.54 -1.49
N TYR A 75 6.37 9.52 -1.85
CA TYR A 75 7.30 8.45 -1.53
C TYR A 75 8.45 8.97 -0.65
N GLY A 76 8.92 8.13 0.27
CA GLY A 76 10.02 8.46 1.16
C GLY A 76 11.32 7.83 0.67
N HIS A 77 12.08 8.56 -0.13
CA HIS A 77 13.34 8.11 -0.74
C HIS A 77 14.49 8.15 0.28
N CYS A 78 15.33 7.12 0.23
CA CYS A 78 16.46 6.91 1.10
C CYS A 78 17.73 6.73 0.28
N ALA A 79 18.48 7.82 0.07
CA ALA A 79 19.68 7.85 -0.79
C ALA A 79 20.76 6.80 -0.46
N ASN A 80 20.77 6.26 0.76
CA ASN A 80 21.77 5.30 1.24
C ASN A 80 21.28 3.84 1.21
N ASP A 81 20.11 3.56 0.64
CA ASP A 81 19.52 2.23 0.63
C ASP A 81 19.43 1.65 -0.79
N GLU A 82 20.26 0.65 -1.06
CA GLU A 82 20.32 -0.04 -2.35
C GLU A 82 19.15 -1.02 -2.56
N SER A 83 18.34 -1.27 -1.53
CA SER A 83 17.13 -2.10 -1.63
C SER A 83 15.90 -1.31 -2.05
N GLU A 84 16.05 -0.01 -2.36
CA GLU A 84 14.94 0.77 -2.85
C GLU A 84 14.51 0.33 -4.26
N PRO A 85 13.20 0.10 -4.47
CA PRO A 85 12.68 -0.16 -5.80
C PRO A 85 12.92 1.03 -6.73
N GLN A 86 13.26 0.72 -7.98
CA GLN A 86 13.26 1.70 -9.06
C GLN A 86 11.81 2.06 -9.43
N LEU A 87 11.27 3.08 -8.76
CA LEU A 87 9.95 3.63 -9.01
C LEU A 87 9.98 4.68 -10.12
N TYR A 88 8.88 4.76 -10.88
CA TYR A 88 8.73 5.72 -11.97
C TYR A 88 8.71 7.17 -11.48
N ARG A 89 9.50 8.01 -12.13
CA ARG A 89 9.61 9.44 -11.81
C ARG A 89 8.57 10.24 -12.57
N TYR A 90 8.26 9.83 -13.80
CA TYR A 90 7.28 10.47 -14.66
C TYR A 90 6.04 9.60 -14.84
N LYS A 91 4.95 10.21 -15.28
CA LYS A 91 3.68 9.51 -15.49
C LYS A 91 3.78 8.57 -16.68
N GLU A 92 4.37 9.06 -17.76
CA GLU A 92 4.54 8.37 -19.04
C GLU A 92 5.30 7.04 -18.85
N GLU A 93 6.38 7.05 -18.06
CA GLU A 93 7.15 5.83 -17.76
C GLU A 93 6.32 4.75 -17.07
N CYS A 94 5.42 5.16 -16.16
CA CYS A 94 4.49 4.24 -15.52
C CYS A 94 3.44 3.71 -16.52
N GLU A 95 2.93 4.55 -17.42
CA GLU A 95 1.91 4.15 -18.38
C GLU A 95 2.46 3.15 -19.40
N ASP A 96 3.66 3.42 -19.91
CA ASP A 96 4.35 2.56 -20.87
C ASP A 96 4.72 1.20 -20.26
N ALA A 97 5.12 1.18 -18.97
CA ALA A 97 5.51 -0.07 -18.32
C ALA A 97 4.32 -0.86 -17.73
N CYS A 98 3.30 -0.19 -17.18
CA CYS A 98 2.23 -0.84 -16.41
C CYS A 98 0.90 -0.95 -17.18
N ILE A 99 0.58 -0.03 -18.10
CA ILE A 99 -0.71 -0.03 -18.83
C ILE A 99 -0.53 -0.68 -20.21
N ASN A 100 0.52 -0.29 -20.93
CA ASN A 100 0.82 -0.81 -22.27
C ASN A 100 2.17 -1.55 -22.30
N PRO A 101 2.36 -2.62 -21.49
CA PRO A 101 3.63 -3.33 -21.47
C PRO A 101 3.95 -3.82 -22.89
N PRO A 102 5.17 -3.58 -23.41
CA PRO A 102 5.57 -4.13 -24.70
C PRO A 102 5.47 -5.66 -24.64
N PRO A 103 5.04 -6.33 -25.73
CA PRO A 103 4.88 -7.78 -25.76
C PRO A 103 6.27 -8.44 -25.55
N GLY A 104 6.55 -8.87 -24.31
CA GLY A 104 7.85 -9.44 -23.94
C GLY A 104 8.28 -9.29 -22.48
N GLN A 105 7.53 -8.58 -21.62
CA GLN A 105 7.84 -8.42 -20.19
C GLN A 105 6.78 -9.05 -19.27
N GLN A 106 6.37 -10.28 -19.56
CA GLN A 106 5.35 -11.01 -18.81
C GLN A 106 5.92 -12.26 -18.15
#